data_AF-X1CWZ6-F1
#
_entry.id   AF-X1CWZ6-F1
#
_cell.length_a   1.000
_cell.length_b   1.000
_cell.length_c   1.000
_cell.angle_alpha   90.00
_cell.angle_beta   90.00
_cell.angle_gamma   90.00
#
_symmetry.space_group_name_H-M   'P 1'
#
loop_
_entity.id
_entity.type
_entity.pdbx_description
1 polymer ?
#
loop_
_entity_poly.entity_id
_entity_poly.type
_entity_poly.pdbx_seq_one_letter_code
_entity_poly.pdbx_strand_id
1 'polypeptide(L)'
;MVIAYDCRHKSREFAETIALVLNANNIKAYLFEDVRPTPELSFAVRHLHAIAGIVVTASHNPPEYNGYKVYGPDGGQIIPEI
;
A
#
# COMPACT_ATOMS: atom_id res chain seq x y z
N MET A 1 -2.90 5.24 -7.76
CA MET A 1 -2.69 4.39 -6.58
C MET A 1 -1.22 4.38 -6.22
N VAL A 2 -0.86 4.45 -4.94
CA VAL A 2 0.52 4.22 -4.46
C VAL A 2 0.55 2.93 -3.66
N ILE A 3 1.57 2.09 -3.82
CA ILE A 3 1.66 0.78 -3.19
C ILE A 3 3.01 0.66 -2.50
N ALA A 4 2.98 0.34 -1.21
CA ALA A 4 4.15 0.06 -0.37
C ALA A 4 4.03 -1.31 0.30
N TYR A 5 5.14 -1.82 0.81
CA TYR A 5 5.19 -3.08 1.55
C TYR A 5 6.34 -3.07 2.56
N ASP A 6 6.24 -3.91 3.59
CA ASP A 6 7.31 -4.17 4.56
C ASP A 6 8.09 -5.46 4.23
N CYS A 7 9.04 -5.85 5.07
CA CYS A 7 9.94 -6.98 4.83
C CYS A 7 9.34 -8.37 5.13
N ARG A 8 8.01 -8.50 5.29
CA ARG A 8 7.39 -9.78 5.62
C ARG A 8 7.40 -10.74 4.43
N HIS A 9 7.16 -12.02 4.73
CA HIS A 9 7.12 -13.07 3.72
C HIS A 9 6.06 -12.74 2.65
N LYS A 10 6.45 -12.79 1.37
CA LYS A 10 5.61 -12.50 0.21
C LYS A 10 5.05 -11.08 0.08
N SER A 11 5.44 -10.13 0.94
CA SER A 11 4.88 -8.76 0.86
C SER A 11 5.19 -8.09 -0.47
N ARG A 12 6.38 -8.34 -1.04
CA ARG A 12 6.73 -7.93 -2.41
C ARG A 12 5.81 -8.57 -3.45
N GLU A 13 5.69 -9.90 -3.44
CA GLU A 13 4.85 -10.64 -4.39
C GLU A 13 3.40 -10.15 -4.36
N PHE A 14 2.87 -9.90 -3.15
CA PHE A 14 1.52 -9.33 -2.98
C PHE A 14 1.43 -7.90 -3.50
N ALA A 15 2.40 -7.03 -3.22
CA ALA A 15 2.43 -5.66 -3.74
C ALA A 15 2.50 -5.61 -5.27
N GLU A 16 3.31 -6.47 -5.88
CA GLU A 16 3.40 -6.62 -7.34
C GLU A 16 2.10 -7.15 -7.93
N THR A 17 1.48 -8.15 -7.30
CA THR A 17 0.17 -8.68 -7.70
C THR A 17 -0.90 -7.59 -7.67
N ILE A 18 -0.94 -6.77 -6.61
CA ILE A 18 -1.86 -5.64 -6.49
C ILE A 18 -1.64 -4.65 -7.64
N ALA A 19 -0.38 -4.30 -7.93
CA ALA A 19 -0.04 -3.39 -9.03
C ALA A 19 -0.50 -3.93 -10.39
N LEU A 20 -0.29 -5.22 -10.66
CA LEU A 20 -0.71 -5.88 -11.89
C LEU A 20 -2.23 -5.88 -12.04
N VAL A 21 -2.98 -6.23 -10.98
CA VAL A 21 -4.45 -6.21 -10.98
C VAL A 21 -4.98 -4.80 -11.22
N LEU A 22 -4.41 -3.78 -10.56
CA LEU A 22 -4.81 -2.38 -10.78
C LEU A 22 -4.55 -1.95 -12.23
N ASN A 23 -3.37 -2.27 -12.77
CA ASN A 23 -3.02 -1.92 -14.14
C ASN A 23 -3.92 -2.63 -15.16
N ALA A 24 -4.27 -3.91 -14.93
CA ALA A 24 -5.23 -4.65 -15.75
C ALA A 24 -6.63 -4.00 -15.75
N ASN A 25 -6.97 -3.24 -14.71
CA ASN A 25 -8.19 -2.44 -14.60
C ASN A 25 -8.00 -0.98 -15.05
N ASN A 26 -6.93 -0.66 -15.79
CA ASN A 26 -6.58 0.69 -16.26
C ASN A 26 -6.34 1.71 -15.13
N ILE A 27 -5.94 1.25 -13.94
CA ILE A 27 -5.60 2.12 -12.82
C ILE A 27 -4.09 2.25 -12.72
N LYS A 28 -3.57 3.48 -12.89
CA LYS A 28 -2.14 3.77 -12.71
C LYS A 28 -1.71 3.46 -11.27
N ALA A 29 -0.74 2.55 -11.14
CA ALA A 29 -0.12 2.19 -9.87
C ALA A 29 1.34 2.65 -9.84
N TYR A 30 1.72 3.31 -8.74
CA TYR A 30 3.11 3.55 -8.37
C TYR A 30 3.49 2.52 -7.30
N LEU A 31 4.47 1.68 -7.59
CA LEU A 31 5.01 0.70 -6.65
C LEU A 31 6.42 1.16 -6.25
N PHE A 32 6.71 1.18 -4.96
CA PHE A 32 8.07 1.44 -4.48
C PHE A 32 9.02 0.31 -4.90
N GLU A 33 10.26 0.67 -5.24
CA GLU A 33 11.29 -0.26 -5.72
C GLU A 33 11.66 -1.31 -4.66
N ASP A 34 11.63 -0.93 -3.38
CA ASP A 34 11.96 -1.78 -2.25
C ASP A 34 11.06 -1.45 -1.04
N VAL A 35 11.27 -2.13 0.08
CA VAL A 35 10.55 -1.95 1.34
C VAL A 35 10.44 -0.49 1.74
N ARG A 36 9.25 -0.08 2.20
CA ARG A 36 8.98 1.29 2.62
C ARG A 36 8.07 1.38 3.84
N PRO A 37 8.34 2.31 4.76
CA PRO A 37 7.51 2.49 5.94
C PRO A 37 6.20 3.19 5.59
N THR A 38 5.16 2.94 6.37
CA THR A 38 3.83 3.52 6.20
C THR A 38 3.80 5.06 6.07
N PRO A 39 4.61 5.85 6.80
CA PRO A 39 4.62 7.30 6.63
C PRO A 39 5.08 7.76 5.24
N GLU A 40 5.95 7.01 4.56
CA GLU A 40 6.39 7.34 3.20
C GLU A 40 5.29 7.07 2.18
N LEU A 41 4.50 6.00 2.37
CA LEU A 41 3.27 5.80 1.60
C LEU A 41 2.31 6.98 1.78
N SER A 42 2.04 7.37 3.04
CA SER A 42 1.13 8.48 3.36
C SER A 42 1.60 9.80 2.73
N PHE A 43 2.91 10.08 2.77
CA PHE A 43 3.50 11.21 2.07
C PHE A 43 3.33 11.10 0.54
N ALA A 44 3.68 9.96 -0.05
CA ALA A 44 3.66 9.76 -1.50
C ALA A 44 2.25 9.85 -2.09
N VAL A 45 1.21 9.37 -1.37
CA VAL A 45 -0.18 9.51 -1.79
C VAL A 45 -0.53 10.99 -2.00
N ARG A 46 -0.21 11.84 -1.02
CA ARG A 46 -0.46 13.29 -1.09
C ARG A 46 0.43 13.96 -2.13
N HIS A 47 1.72 13.64 -2.15
CA HIS A 47 2.71 14.25 -3.04
C HIS A 47 2.40 13.97 -4.52
N LEU A 48 2.02 12.74 -4.85
CA LEU A 48 1.67 12.32 -6.20
C LEU A 48 0.22 12.61 -6.57
N HIS A 49 -0.56 13.24 -5.67
CA HIS A 49 -2.00 13.49 -5.84
C HIS A 49 -2.76 12.21 -6.23
N ALA A 50 -2.37 11.08 -5.64
CA ALA A 50 -2.98 9.80 -5.91
C ALA A 50 -4.33 9.69 -5.18
N ILE A 51 -5.29 9.00 -5.80
CA ILE A 51 -6.62 8.79 -5.20
C ILE A 51 -6.58 8.02 -3.87
N ALA A 52 -5.59 7.14 -3.69
CA ALA A 52 -5.41 6.30 -2.51
C ALA A 52 -4.03 5.62 -2.52
N GLY A 53 -3.67 5.08 -1.35
CA GLY A 53 -2.49 4.24 -1.11
C GLY A 53 -2.86 2.86 -0.58
N ILE A 54 -2.00 1.87 -0.80
CA ILE A 54 -2.08 0.53 -0.21
C ILE A 54 -0.74 0.21 0.42
N VAL A 55 -0.75 -0.27 1.67
CA VAL A 55 0.45 -0.88 2.28
C VAL A 55 0.18 -2.32 2.64
N VAL A 56 1.05 -3.20 2.18
CA VAL A 56 1.10 -4.60 2.60
C VAL A 56 1.94 -4.68 3.88
N THR A 57 1.26 -4.77 5.02
CA THR A 57 1.90 -4.89 6.35
C THR A 57 0.89 -5.36 7.38
N ALA A 58 1.36 -6.20 8.32
CA ALA A 58 0.58 -6.54 9.51
C ALA A 58 0.99 -5.72 10.75
N SER A 59 1.87 -4.71 10.59
CA SER A 59 2.32 -3.80 11.65
C SER A 59 2.84 -4.55 12.88
N HIS A 60 2.09 -4.59 13.99
CA HIS A 60 2.47 -5.25 15.24
C HIS A 60 2.15 -6.76 15.28
N ASN A 61 1.41 -7.28 14.30
CA ASN A 61 1.07 -8.70 14.26
C ASN A 61 2.32 -9.57 13.99
N PRO A 62 2.31 -10.85 14.42
CA PRO A 62 3.40 -11.78 14.17
C PRO A 62 3.88 -11.81 12.70
N PRO A 63 5.18 -12.04 12.42
CA PRO A 63 5.80 -11.91 11.09
C PRO A 63 5.19 -12.81 10.00
N GLU A 64 4.58 -13.92 10.39
CA GLU A 64 3.88 -14.87 9.50
C GLU A 64 2.60 -14.30 8.88
N TYR A 65 2.02 -13.26 9.49
CA TYR A 65 0.83 -12.60 8.96
C TYR A 65 1.20 -11.43 8.05
N ASN A 66 0.39 -11.26 7.01
CA ASN A 66 0.33 -10.03 6.21
C ASN A 66 -1.00 -9.31 6.46
N GLY A 67 -1.04 -8.04 6.10
CA GLY A 67 -2.25 -7.22 6.16
C GLY A 67 -2.35 -6.36 4.92
N TYR A 68 -3.58 -6.03 4.54
CA TYR A 68 -3.89 -5.12 3.44
C TYR A 68 -4.54 -3.88 4.02
N LYS A 69 -3.84 -2.75 4.01
CA LYS A 69 -4.33 -1.49 4.55
C LYS A 69 -4.46 -0.46 3.44
N VAL A 70 -5.59 0.23 3.37
CA VAL A 70 -5.88 1.26 2.38
C VAL A 70 -5.79 2.64 3.03
N TYR A 71 -5.21 3.59 2.31
CA TYR A 71 -5.01 4.97 2.71
C TYR A 71 -5.75 5.90 1.76
N GLY A 72 -6.49 6.87 2.29
CA GLY A 72 -7.24 7.85 1.53
C GLY A 72 -6.36 8.92 0.89
N PRO A 73 -6.95 9.82 0.09
CA PRO A 73 -6.23 10.91 -0.58
C PRO A 73 -5.61 11.94 0.39
N ASP A 74 -6.10 11.98 1.64
CA ASP A 74 -5.53 12.75 2.74
C ASP A 74 -4.27 12.10 3.35
N GLY A 75 -3.90 10.90 2.90
CA GLY A 75 -2.79 10.12 3.43
C GLY A 75 -3.11 9.45 4.78
N GLY A 76 -4.37 9.46 5.23
CA GLY A 76 -4.85 8.74 6.41
C GLY A 76 -5.27 7.32 6.08
N GLN A 77 -5.22 6.41 7.05
CA GLN A 77 -5.77 5.06 6.85
C GLN A 77 -7.30 5.16 6.76
N ILE A 78 -7.90 4.50 5.77
CA ILE A 78 -9.36 4.39 5.67
C ILE A 78 -9.83 3.47 6.79
N ILE A 79 -10.73 3.99 7.62
CA ILE A 79 -11.40 3.27 8.69
C ILE A 79 -12.89 3.13 8.36
N PRO A 80 -13.58 2.09 8.84
CA PRO A 80 -15.01 1.95 8.66
C PRO A 80 -15.75 3.19 9.20
N GLU A 81 -16.79 3.61 8.49
CA GLU A 81 -17.77 4.53 9.06
C GLU A 81 -18.50 3.79 10.20
N ILE A 82 -18.65 4.46 11.34
CA ILE A 82 -19.32 3.95 12.55
C ILE A 82 -20.82 4.15 12.41
#